data_AF-A0A957YLT5-F1
#
_entry.id   AF-A0A957YLT5-F1
#
_cell.length_a   1.000
_cell.length_b   1.000
_cell.length_c   1.000
_cell.angle_alpha   90.00
_cell.angle_beta   90.00
_cell.angle_gamma   90.00
#
_symmetry.space_group_name_H-M   'P 1'
#
loop_
_entity.id
_entity.type
_entity.pdbx_description
1 polymer ?
#
loop_
_entity_poly.entity_id
_entity_poly.type
_entity_poly.pdbx_seq_one_letter_code
_entity_poly.pdbx_strand_id
1 'polypeptide(L)'
;MKRALLLVLFACLIALAACGGTPPEEEPDLVATQVAVERAAAATLTAEAIAAAPSPTEAQTTPTQVVATVPPIIILPTPGSGTPQPTLVPPPTPTPTQIAGQIQPVFTPTRATPAPTPTQITAVVFPVDGSDGNQALRGSVIQSNGGRNVLLLGIDQAQVTTPMIFRERLPVRVEVFDDTIGTQDGDGIAAVDFDIRNTNGDTVLRTIEETAPYCLWGGNDLNCPAPSFAELGYTWPQTGAPINNDFYDAAIVITGTNDTSITWFWTFEIDHGGQAAAPVEVVLRPACGNQVNAPANTPIDLIYGIWANRGQSRAVANAPYTETDLVIDGQNVAGDVVQYPVADLPQAICGRDYEDSYWVYSRTQLPPLTPGVHYVQVRYTFTQAVDDGYGSTYTQPFTQQYQIVVE
;
A
#
# COMPACT_ATOMS: atom_id res chain seq x y z
N MET A 1 67.89 0.32 17.14
CA MET A 1 67.82 -0.31 15.79
C MET A 1 67.16 -1.69 15.80
N LYS A 2 67.52 -2.65 16.66
CA LYS A 2 66.91 -4.00 16.68
C LYS A 2 65.38 -4.06 16.87
N ARG A 3 64.79 -3.15 17.66
CA ARG A 3 63.33 -3.10 17.88
C ARG A 3 62.54 -2.54 16.69
N ALA A 4 63.13 -1.63 15.91
CA ALA A 4 62.48 -1.08 14.71
C ALA A 4 62.45 -2.12 13.58
N LEU A 5 63.51 -2.92 13.44
CA LEU A 5 63.56 -4.00 12.46
C LEU A 5 62.51 -5.08 12.75
N LEU A 6 62.27 -5.40 14.02
CA LEU A 6 61.28 -6.41 14.42
C LEU A 6 59.84 -5.96 14.14
N LEU A 7 59.54 -4.67 14.33
CA LEU A 7 58.23 -4.08 14.02
C LEU A 7 57.93 -4.05 12.52
N VAL A 8 58.95 -3.74 11.69
CA VAL A 8 58.79 -3.75 10.23
C VAL A 8 58.59 -5.17 9.71
N LEU A 9 59.30 -6.17 10.26
CA LEU A 9 59.09 -7.58 9.91
C LEU A 9 57.70 -8.08 10.31
N PHE A 10 57.19 -7.66 11.47
CA PHE A 10 55.85 -8.05 11.92
C PHE A 10 54.75 -7.40 11.06
N ALA A 11 54.92 -6.13 10.68
CA ALA A 11 53.99 -5.44 9.78
C ALA A 11 53.95 -6.07 8.37
N CYS A 12 55.10 -6.48 7.82
CA CYS A 12 55.15 -7.18 6.53
C CYS A 12 54.50 -8.57 6.58
N LEU A 13 54.62 -9.30 7.70
CA LEU A 13 53.98 -10.61 7.87
C LEU A 13 52.45 -10.51 7.96
N ILE A 14 51.92 -9.43 8.54
CA ILE A 14 50.47 -9.18 8.59
C ILE A 14 49.93 -8.79 7.20
N ALA A 15 50.69 -8.00 6.43
CA ALA A 15 50.28 -7.62 5.08
C ALA A 15 50.25 -8.81 4.09
N LEU A 16 51.13 -9.81 4.27
CA LEU A 16 51.16 -11.03 3.44
C LEU A 16 50.02 -12.03 3.77
N ALA A 17 49.43 -11.96 4.97
CA ALA A 17 48.30 -12.80 5.35
C ALA A 17 46.93 -12.26 4.88
N ALA A 18 46.87 -11.01 4.38
CA ALA A 18 45.64 -10.38 3.92
C ALA A 18 45.32 -10.63 2.42
N CYS A 19 46.23 -11.26 1.66
CA CYS A 19 45.93 -11.79 0.33
C CYS A 19 45.35 -13.21 0.45
N GLY A 20 44.19 -13.34 1.11
CA GLY A 20 43.41 -14.56 1.12
C GLY A 20 42.84 -14.82 -0.27
N GLY A 21 43.09 -16.01 -0.81
CA GLY A 21 42.62 -16.44 -2.12
C GLY A 21 41.11 -16.30 -2.27
N THR A 22 40.69 -15.89 -3.47
CA THR A 22 39.30 -15.99 -3.91
C THR A 22 38.77 -17.39 -3.61
N PRO A 23 37.64 -17.54 -2.90
CA PRO A 23 37.03 -18.85 -2.70
C PRO A 23 36.80 -19.50 -4.06
N PRO A 24 36.97 -20.83 -4.18
CA PRO A 24 36.64 -21.53 -5.42
C PRO A 24 35.20 -21.19 -5.77
N GLU A 25 35.01 -20.66 -6.97
CA GLU A 25 33.71 -20.46 -7.60
C GLU A 25 32.98 -21.81 -7.49
N GLU A 26 31.93 -21.87 -6.66
CA GLU A 26 31.15 -23.08 -6.49
C GLU A 26 30.54 -23.42 -7.85
N GLU A 27 31.08 -24.45 -8.51
CA GLU A 27 30.47 -24.99 -9.71
C GLU A 27 29.01 -25.30 -9.39
N PRO A 28 28.05 -24.72 -10.13
CA PRO A 28 26.64 -24.91 -9.85
C PRO A 28 26.34 -26.42 -9.88
N ASP A 29 25.76 -26.91 -8.80
CA ASP A 29 25.37 -28.31 -8.66
C ASP A 29 24.33 -28.63 -9.75
N LEU A 30 24.81 -29.26 -10.82
CA LEU A 30 24.01 -29.64 -11.98
C LEU A 30 22.90 -30.61 -11.59
N VAL A 31 23.09 -31.39 -10.52
CA VAL A 31 22.07 -32.32 -10.00
C VAL A 31 20.98 -31.56 -9.28
N ALA A 32 21.33 -30.60 -8.41
CA ALA A 32 20.34 -29.75 -7.74
C ALA A 32 19.52 -28.94 -8.75
N THR A 33 20.18 -28.41 -9.77
CA THR A 33 19.53 -27.66 -10.86
C THR A 33 18.57 -28.55 -11.65
N GLN A 34 18.97 -29.78 -11.98
CA GLN A 34 18.13 -30.71 -12.73
C GLN A 34 16.93 -31.21 -11.91
N VAL A 35 17.11 -31.45 -10.60
CA VAL A 35 16.01 -31.81 -9.70
C VAL A 35 14.99 -30.68 -9.57
N ALA A 36 15.43 -29.42 -9.57
CA ALA A 36 14.53 -28.26 -9.56
C ALA A 36 13.70 -28.19 -10.85
N VAL A 37 14.31 -28.42 -12.02
CA VAL A 37 13.62 -28.44 -13.33
C VAL A 37 12.61 -29.59 -13.41
N GLU A 38 12.98 -30.79 -12.96
CA GLU A 38 12.05 -31.94 -12.97
C GLU A 38 10.87 -31.76 -12.00
N ARG A 39 11.10 -31.14 -10.83
CA ARG A 39 10.00 -30.81 -9.90
C ARG A 39 9.06 -29.74 -10.46
N ALA A 40 9.59 -28.72 -11.14
CA ALA A 40 8.78 -27.71 -11.80
C ALA A 40 7.92 -28.33 -12.93
N ALA A 41 8.50 -29.20 -13.77
CA ALA A 41 7.76 -29.89 -14.82
C ALA A 41 6.66 -30.82 -14.27
N ALA A 42 6.92 -31.52 -13.17
CA ALA A 42 5.93 -32.38 -12.52
C ALA A 42 4.76 -31.58 -11.90
N ALA A 43 5.02 -30.37 -11.38
CA ALA A 43 3.97 -29.49 -10.87
C ALA A 43 3.03 -29.03 -11.99
N THR A 44 3.57 -28.66 -13.16
CA THR A 44 2.77 -28.22 -14.32
C THR A 44 1.88 -29.35 -14.86
N LEU A 45 2.40 -30.58 -14.96
CA LEU A 45 1.61 -31.73 -15.41
C LEU A 45 0.48 -32.11 -14.44
N THR A 46 0.65 -31.86 -13.15
CA THR A 46 -0.38 -32.12 -12.13
C THR A 46 -1.49 -31.07 -12.18
N ALA A 47 -1.17 -29.82 -12.53
CA ALA A 47 -2.14 -28.75 -12.70
C ALA A 47 -3.07 -28.97 -13.92
N GLU A 48 -2.54 -29.44 -15.05
CA GLU A 48 -3.36 -29.77 -16.23
C GLU A 48 -4.30 -30.97 -16.00
N ALA A 49 -3.90 -31.94 -15.16
CA ALA A 49 -4.73 -33.11 -14.86
C ALA A 49 -6.00 -32.78 -14.03
N ILE A 50 -6.00 -31.68 -13.26
CA ILE A 50 -7.14 -31.24 -12.46
C ILE A 50 -8.16 -30.45 -13.31
N ALA A 51 -7.73 -29.83 -14.41
CA ALA A 51 -8.60 -29.08 -15.32
C ALA A 51 -9.49 -29.98 -16.21
N ALA A 52 -9.22 -31.28 -16.29
CA ALA A 52 -10.02 -32.25 -17.04
C ALA A 52 -11.13 -32.89 -16.18
N ALA A 53 -11.99 -32.08 -15.56
CA ALA A 53 -13.20 -32.58 -14.92
C ALA A 53 -14.31 -32.85 -15.97
N PRO A 54 -15.10 -33.94 -15.86
CA PRO A 54 -16.13 -34.26 -16.82
C PRO A 54 -17.28 -33.25 -16.78
N SER A 55 -17.70 -32.81 -17.98
CA SER A 55 -18.86 -31.95 -18.20
C SER A 55 -20.11 -32.50 -17.49
N PRO A 56 -20.83 -31.70 -16.68
CA PRO A 56 -22.00 -32.18 -15.96
C PRO A 56 -23.16 -32.42 -16.93
N THR A 57 -23.71 -33.63 -16.89
CA THR A 57 -24.96 -34.03 -17.54
C THR A 57 -26.11 -33.18 -17.02
N GLU A 58 -26.81 -32.48 -17.92
CA GLU A 58 -28.02 -31.70 -17.61
C GLU A 58 -29.12 -32.59 -17.00
N ALA A 59 -29.46 -32.32 -15.74
CA ALA A 59 -30.65 -32.86 -15.10
C ALA A 59 -31.83 -31.92 -15.35
N GLN A 60 -32.78 -32.39 -16.15
CA GLN A 60 -34.05 -31.74 -16.46
C GLN A 60 -34.90 -31.61 -15.18
N THR A 61 -35.13 -30.39 -14.71
CA THR A 61 -36.03 -30.12 -13.57
C THR A 61 -37.37 -29.58 -14.05
N THR A 62 -38.43 -30.27 -13.64
CA THR A 62 -39.84 -29.90 -13.82
C THR A 62 -40.19 -28.68 -12.96
N PRO A 63 -40.90 -27.66 -13.47
CA PRO A 63 -41.25 -26.49 -12.67
C PRO A 63 -42.43 -26.80 -11.74
N THR A 64 -42.21 -26.67 -10.42
CA THR A 64 -43.27 -26.57 -9.42
C THR A 64 -43.70 -25.11 -9.30
N GLN A 65 -44.96 -24.81 -9.65
CA GLN A 65 -45.57 -23.50 -9.43
C GLN A 65 -45.76 -23.24 -7.93
N VAL A 66 -45.11 -22.21 -7.41
CA VAL A 66 -45.38 -21.63 -6.09
C VAL A 66 -46.30 -20.42 -6.29
N VAL A 67 -47.51 -20.52 -5.74
CA VAL A 67 -48.48 -19.42 -5.67
C VAL A 67 -48.00 -18.42 -4.63
N ALA A 68 -47.57 -17.23 -5.06
CA ALA A 68 -47.22 -16.12 -4.19
C ALA A 68 -48.50 -15.37 -3.77
N THR A 69 -48.82 -15.41 -2.48
CA THR A 69 -49.80 -14.53 -1.84
C THR A 69 -49.21 -13.12 -1.68
N VAL A 70 -49.77 -12.17 -2.40
CA VAL A 70 -49.41 -10.74 -2.36
C VAL A 70 -49.96 -10.12 -1.06
N PRO A 71 -49.15 -9.47 -0.22
CA PRO A 71 -49.63 -8.72 0.93
C PRO A 71 -50.26 -7.37 0.50
N PRO A 72 -51.20 -6.81 1.27
CA PRO A 72 -51.88 -5.57 0.93
C PRO A 72 -50.92 -4.37 0.98
N ILE A 73 -50.90 -3.61 -0.13
CA ILE A 73 -50.17 -2.34 -0.27
C ILE A 73 -50.85 -1.29 0.62
N ILE A 74 -50.13 -0.81 1.64
CA ILE A 74 -50.51 0.37 2.42
C ILE A 74 -49.99 1.60 1.65
N ILE A 75 -50.91 2.36 1.07
CA ILE A 75 -50.63 3.63 0.39
C ILE A 75 -50.44 4.70 1.46
N LEU A 76 -49.19 5.14 1.66
CA LEU A 76 -48.87 6.28 2.52
C LEU A 76 -48.96 7.58 1.69
N PRO A 77 -49.65 8.65 2.14
CA PRO A 77 -49.76 9.88 1.39
C PRO A 77 -48.42 10.63 1.29
N THR A 78 -48.01 10.92 0.06
CA THR A 78 -46.85 11.73 -0.31
C THR A 78 -47.03 13.18 0.16
N PRO A 79 -46.10 13.76 0.94
CA PRO A 79 -46.13 15.19 1.24
C PRO A 79 -45.59 16.02 0.06
N GLY A 80 -46.45 16.89 -0.46
CA GLY A 80 -46.14 18.27 -0.85
C GLY A 80 -44.93 18.53 -1.76
N SER A 81 -45.20 18.64 -3.05
CA SER A 81 -44.38 19.34 -4.04
C SER A 81 -44.14 20.80 -3.60
N GLY A 82 -42.92 21.07 -3.14
CA GLY A 82 -42.41 22.43 -2.94
C GLY A 82 -41.95 23.01 -4.28
N THR A 83 -42.61 24.08 -4.70
CA THR A 83 -42.29 24.85 -5.90
C THR A 83 -40.86 25.43 -5.80
N PRO A 84 -40.00 25.31 -6.83
CA PRO A 84 -38.67 25.92 -6.78
C PRO A 84 -38.82 27.45 -6.77
N GLN A 85 -38.33 28.06 -5.70
CA GLN A 85 -38.23 29.50 -5.53
C GLN A 85 -37.23 30.06 -6.56
N PRO A 86 -37.55 31.13 -7.30
CA PRO A 86 -36.63 31.70 -8.29
C PRO A 86 -35.40 32.28 -7.58
N THR A 87 -34.23 31.78 -7.95
CA THR A 87 -32.93 32.33 -7.55
C THR A 87 -32.81 33.76 -8.10
N LEU A 88 -32.74 34.73 -7.21
CA LEU A 88 -32.49 36.13 -7.56
C LEU A 88 -31.11 36.26 -8.18
N VAL A 89 -31.05 36.66 -9.44
CA VAL A 89 -29.83 37.03 -10.14
C VAL A 89 -29.26 38.29 -9.45
N PRO A 90 -28.01 38.26 -8.96
CA PRO A 90 -27.40 39.44 -8.36
C PRO A 90 -27.27 40.57 -9.40
N PRO A 91 -27.48 41.83 -9.01
CA PRO A 91 -27.36 42.96 -9.91
C PRO A 91 -25.93 43.08 -10.45
N PRO A 92 -25.76 43.59 -11.70
CA PRO A 92 -24.45 43.76 -12.30
C PRO A 92 -23.56 44.65 -11.42
N THR A 93 -22.38 44.15 -11.10
CA THR A 93 -21.32 44.91 -10.43
C THR A 93 -21.05 46.21 -11.19
N PRO A 94 -21.08 47.38 -10.54
CA PRO A 94 -20.88 48.65 -11.22
C PRO A 94 -19.50 48.70 -11.86
N THR A 95 -19.46 49.01 -13.16
CA THR A 95 -18.24 49.29 -13.90
C THR A 95 -17.51 50.47 -13.25
N PRO A 96 -16.22 50.34 -12.88
CA PRO A 96 -15.48 51.43 -12.28
C PRO A 96 -15.39 52.60 -13.27
N THR A 97 -15.93 53.75 -12.87
CA THR A 97 -15.77 55.01 -13.58
C THR A 97 -14.31 55.44 -13.43
N GLN A 98 -13.57 55.48 -14.56
CA GLN A 98 -12.21 56.01 -14.56
C GLN A 98 -12.23 57.51 -14.24
N ILE A 99 -11.59 57.89 -13.14
CA ILE A 99 -11.32 59.29 -12.81
C ILE A 99 -10.17 59.74 -13.71
N ALA A 100 -10.49 60.61 -14.69
CA ALA A 100 -9.49 61.29 -15.48
C ALA A 100 -8.74 62.29 -14.58
N GLY A 101 -7.46 62.03 -14.29
CA GLY A 101 -6.59 63.03 -13.65
C GLY A 101 -5.50 62.55 -12.70
N GLN A 102 -5.18 61.26 -12.60
CA GLN A 102 -3.99 60.83 -11.85
C GLN A 102 -2.85 60.44 -12.78
N ILE A 103 -1.75 61.19 -12.67
CA ILE A 103 -0.47 60.99 -13.34
C ILE A 103 0.10 59.66 -12.82
N GLN A 104 0.00 58.58 -13.60
CA GLN A 104 0.56 57.29 -13.20
C GLN A 104 2.10 57.38 -13.13
N PRO A 105 2.74 56.87 -12.08
CA PRO A 105 4.17 56.66 -12.09
C PRO A 105 4.50 55.69 -13.22
N VAL A 106 5.49 56.06 -14.05
CA VAL A 106 6.02 55.21 -15.12
C VAL A 106 6.63 53.98 -14.46
N PHE A 107 5.88 52.88 -14.40
CA PHE A 107 6.42 51.58 -14.01
C PHE A 107 7.28 51.07 -15.17
N THR A 108 8.59 51.03 -14.94
CA THR A 108 9.51 50.28 -15.79
C THR A 108 9.01 48.84 -15.87
N PRO A 109 8.82 48.24 -17.07
CA PRO A 109 8.35 46.86 -17.18
C PRO A 109 9.34 45.93 -16.50
N THR A 110 8.97 45.40 -15.34
CA THR A 110 9.70 44.29 -14.72
C THR A 110 9.62 43.13 -15.68
N ARG A 111 10.76 42.80 -16.29
CA ARG A 111 10.93 41.65 -17.19
C ARG A 111 10.33 40.43 -16.49
N ALA A 112 9.25 39.89 -17.04
CA ALA A 112 8.64 38.67 -16.52
C ALA A 112 9.72 37.59 -16.42
N THR A 113 9.93 37.07 -15.21
CA THR A 113 10.76 35.88 -15.03
C THR A 113 10.14 34.80 -15.91
N PRO A 114 10.88 34.20 -16.86
CA PRO A 114 10.35 33.11 -17.67
C PRO A 114 9.82 32.02 -16.73
N ALA A 115 8.64 31.50 -17.05
CA ALA A 115 8.08 30.36 -16.33
C ALA A 115 9.14 29.24 -16.28
N PRO A 116 9.32 28.55 -15.14
CA PRO A 116 10.29 27.49 -15.04
C PRO A 116 10.03 26.47 -16.14
N THR A 117 11.06 26.17 -16.94
CA THR A 117 10.99 25.09 -17.92
C THR A 117 10.68 23.80 -17.16
N PRO A 118 9.64 23.04 -17.54
CA PRO A 118 9.32 21.80 -16.86
C PRO A 118 10.53 20.86 -16.89
N THR A 119 10.91 20.35 -15.72
CA THR A 119 11.99 19.38 -15.58
C THR A 119 11.57 18.09 -16.26
N GLN A 120 12.30 17.66 -17.27
CA GLN A 120 12.06 16.40 -17.94
C GLN A 120 12.37 15.25 -16.97
N ILE A 121 11.42 14.36 -16.76
CA ILE A 121 11.64 13.15 -15.95
C ILE A 121 12.47 12.17 -16.77
N THR A 122 13.53 11.62 -16.16
CA THR A 122 14.34 10.56 -16.77
C THR A 122 13.48 9.31 -16.99
N ALA A 123 13.52 8.74 -18.19
CA ALA A 123 12.88 7.48 -18.51
C ALA A 123 13.93 6.40 -18.76
N VAL A 124 13.79 5.25 -18.11
CA VAL A 124 14.61 4.05 -18.38
C VAL A 124 13.81 3.06 -19.21
N VAL A 125 14.43 2.51 -20.25
CA VAL A 125 13.82 1.49 -21.12
C VAL A 125 14.00 0.12 -20.48
N PHE A 126 12.89 -0.59 -20.28
CA PHE A 126 12.90 -1.94 -19.71
C PHE A 126 12.33 -2.95 -20.72
N PRO A 127 13.09 -3.98 -21.15
CA PRO A 127 12.60 -5.03 -22.03
C PRO A 127 11.44 -5.78 -21.39
N VAL A 128 10.41 -6.08 -22.18
CA VAL A 128 9.30 -6.94 -21.77
C VAL A 128 9.10 -8.04 -22.79
N ASP A 129 8.54 -9.17 -22.35
CA ASP A 129 8.18 -10.27 -23.24
C ASP A 129 6.90 -9.96 -24.02
N GLY A 130 6.53 -10.79 -24.99
CA GLY A 130 5.27 -10.61 -25.69
C GLY A 130 4.94 -11.74 -26.65
N SER A 131 3.67 -11.79 -27.05
CA SER A 131 3.17 -12.76 -28.03
C SER A 131 3.84 -12.56 -29.39
N ASP A 132 4.23 -13.65 -30.04
CA ASP A 132 4.68 -13.63 -31.43
C ASP A 132 3.48 -13.40 -32.36
N GLY A 133 3.12 -12.13 -32.61
CA GLY A 133 1.86 -11.79 -33.29
C GLY A 133 1.91 -10.68 -34.33
N ASN A 134 2.70 -9.62 -34.15
CA ASN A 134 2.81 -8.53 -35.12
C ASN A 134 4.07 -7.69 -34.80
N GLN A 135 5.08 -7.71 -35.67
CA GLN A 135 6.30 -6.90 -35.46
C GLN A 135 6.13 -5.42 -35.83
N ALA A 136 4.97 -5.06 -36.41
CA ALA A 136 4.66 -3.68 -36.76
C ALA A 136 4.34 -2.83 -35.53
N LEU A 137 3.69 -3.43 -34.51
CA LEU A 137 3.36 -2.76 -33.25
C LEU A 137 4.57 -2.83 -32.30
N ARG A 138 5.32 -1.72 -32.19
CA ARG A 138 6.56 -1.68 -31.41
C ARG A 138 6.89 -0.29 -30.88
N GLY A 139 7.76 -0.22 -29.88
CA GLY A 139 8.36 1.03 -29.42
C GLY A 139 9.55 1.47 -30.27
N SER A 140 10.03 2.70 -30.05
CA SER A 140 11.14 3.30 -30.80
C SER A 140 12.50 2.61 -30.56
N VAL A 141 12.67 1.93 -29.42
CA VAL A 141 13.92 1.26 -29.03
C VAL A 141 13.94 -0.20 -29.49
N ILE A 142 14.22 -0.40 -30.77
CA ILE A 142 14.20 -1.72 -31.43
C ILE A 142 15.26 -2.71 -30.96
N GLN A 143 16.34 -2.24 -30.31
CA GLN A 143 17.48 -3.06 -29.88
C GLN A 143 17.12 -4.01 -28.74
N SER A 144 15.97 -3.80 -28.11
CA SER A 144 15.50 -4.51 -26.94
C SER A 144 14.21 -5.27 -27.28
N ASN A 145 14.30 -6.60 -27.31
CA ASN A 145 13.22 -7.56 -27.59
C ASN A 145 12.30 -7.20 -28.78
N GLY A 146 12.86 -6.66 -29.88
CA GLY A 146 12.08 -6.27 -31.07
C GLY A 146 11.27 -4.99 -30.91
N GLY A 147 11.63 -4.13 -29.94
CA GLY A 147 10.90 -2.90 -29.62
C GLY A 147 9.82 -3.08 -28.54
N ARG A 148 9.72 -4.26 -27.92
CA ARG A 148 8.81 -4.54 -26.81
C ARG A 148 9.43 -4.04 -25.51
N ASN A 149 9.04 -2.85 -25.08
CA ASN A 149 9.60 -2.22 -23.90
C ASN A 149 8.55 -1.41 -23.14
N VAL A 150 8.71 -1.34 -21.83
CA VAL A 150 8.07 -0.31 -21.00
C VAL A 150 9.08 0.77 -20.63
N LEU A 151 8.59 1.98 -20.38
CA LEU A 151 9.37 3.09 -19.87
C LEU A 151 9.12 3.24 -18.37
N LEU A 152 10.18 3.17 -17.57
CA LEU A 152 10.17 3.38 -16.13
C LEU A 152 10.51 4.84 -15.84
N LEU A 153 9.51 5.63 -15.46
CA LEU A 153 9.66 7.07 -15.29
C LEU A 153 10.16 7.45 -13.89
N GLY A 154 11.21 8.26 -13.82
CA GLY A 154 11.77 8.74 -12.57
C GLY A 154 12.51 7.68 -11.77
N ILE A 155 12.87 6.56 -12.40
CA ILE A 155 13.73 5.51 -11.85
C ILE A 155 15.15 5.72 -12.38
N ASP A 156 16.16 5.67 -11.50
CA ASP A 156 17.55 5.72 -11.92
C ASP A 156 17.93 4.38 -12.59
N GLN A 157 18.73 4.42 -13.66
CA GLN A 157 19.25 3.20 -14.31
C GLN A 157 19.95 2.26 -13.32
N ALA A 158 20.59 2.80 -12.28
CA ALA A 158 21.26 2.01 -11.24
C ALA A 158 20.27 1.25 -10.32
N GLN A 159 19.00 1.62 -10.32
CA GLN A 159 17.94 0.96 -9.53
C GLN A 159 17.18 -0.12 -10.31
N VAL A 160 17.44 -0.25 -11.61
CA VAL A 160 16.75 -1.23 -12.44
C VAL A 160 17.30 -2.63 -12.19
N THR A 161 16.40 -3.55 -11.84
CA THR A 161 16.67 -4.96 -11.57
C THR A 161 15.85 -5.87 -12.49
N THR A 162 16.21 -7.15 -12.58
CA THR A 162 15.42 -8.17 -13.30
C THR A 162 15.11 -9.33 -12.35
N PRO A 163 13.85 -9.52 -11.90
CA PRO A 163 12.68 -8.67 -12.18
C PRO A 163 12.80 -7.28 -11.56
N MET A 164 12.04 -6.31 -12.06
CA MET A 164 12.04 -4.94 -11.54
C MET A 164 11.35 -4.91 -10.17
N ILE A 165 11.95 -4.22 -9.19
CA ILE A 165 11.40 -4.11 -7.83
C ILE A 165 10.90 -2.67 -7.59
N PHE A 166 9.60 -2.51 -7.36
CA PHE A 166 8.98 -1.23 -7.02
C PHE A 166 8.77 -1.09 -5.52
N ARG A 167 9.32 -0.03 -4.93
CA ARG A 167 9.24 0.21 -3.48
C ARG A 167 8.21 1.25 -3.09
N GLU A 168 8.11 2.33 -3.86
CA GLU A 168 7.30 3.50 -3.47
C GLU A 168 6.10 3.73 -4.38
N ARG A 169 6.24 3.44 -5.68
CA ARG A 169 5.25 3.70 -6.73
C ARG A 169 5.54 2.84 -7.95
N LEU A 170 4.57 2.76 -8.87
CA LEU A 170 4.66 2.01 -10.13
C LEU A 170 4.57 2.94 -11.36
N PRO A 171 5.64 3.67 -11.74
CA PRO A 171 5.61 4.72 -12.74
C PRO A 171 5.88 4.19 -14.15
N VAL A 172 4.90 3.47 -14.70
CA VAL A 172 5.04 2.74 -15.96
C VAL A 172 4.32 3.48 -17.09
N ARG A 173 5.03 3.66 -18.20
CA ARG A 173 4.51 4.16 -19.48
C ARG A 173 4.82 3.18 -20.59
N VAL A 174 3.93 3.10 -21.58
CA VAL A 174 4.20 2.43 -22.85
C VAL A 174 4.34 3.47 -23.94
N GLU A 175 5.43 3.37 -24.71
CA GLU A 175 5.61 4.10 -25.97
C GLU A 175 5.49 3.07 -27.10
N VAL A 176 4.51 3.24 -27.98
CA VAL A 176 4.22 2.25 -29.03
C VAL A 176 3.57 2.90 -30.25
N PHE A 177 3.92 2.39 -31.43
CA PHE A 177 3.35 2.79 -32.71
C PHE A 177 3.25 1.60 -33.68
N ASP A 178 2.42 1.73 -34.70
CA ASP A 178 2.38 0.87 -35.88
C ASP A 178 3.33 1.43 -36.94
N ASP A 179 4.43 0.72 -37.19
CA ASP A 179 5.50 1.15 -38.12
C ASP A 179 5.05 1.26 -39.58
N THR A 180 3.87 0.74 -39.93
CA THR A 180 3.27 0.88 -41.25
C THR A 180 2.48 2.18 -41.41
N ILE A 181 2.09 2.81 -40.30
CA ILE A 181 1.35 4.07 -40.25
C ILE A 181 2.28 5.25 -39.97
N GLY A 182 3.20 5.10 -39.02
CA GLY A 182 4.11 6.17 -38.62
C GLY A 182 5.17 5.70 -37.62
N THR A 183 5.89 6.64 -37.02
CA THR A 183 6.98 6.34 -36.08
C THR A 183 6.96 7.23 -34.84
N GLN A 184 5.87 7.97 -34.63
CA GLN A 184 5.63 8.76 -33.42
C GLN A 184 4.77 7.94 -32.46
N ASP A 185 4.96 8.15 -31.16
CA ASP A 185 4.16 7.48 -30.12
C ASP A 185 2.66 7.63 -30.40
N GLY A 186 1.96 6.51 -30.48
CA GLY A 186 0.54 6.42 -30.80
C GLY A 186 0.16 6.38 -32.27
N ASP A 187 1.09 6.56 -33.22
CA ASP A 187 0.78 6.43 -34.66
C ASP A 187 0.18 5.04 -34.94
N GLY A 188 -1.03 5.00 -35.48
CA GLY A 188 -1.72 3.77 -35.85
C GLY A 188 -2.24 2.91 -34.68
N ILE A 189 -2.18 3.41 -33.44
CA ILE A 189 -2.66 2.70 -32.24
C ILE A 189 -4.06 3.16 -31.87
N ALA A 190 -4.95 2.21 -31.59
CA ALA A 190 -6.31 2.45 -31.15
C ALA A 190 -6.44 2.50 -29.62
N ALA A 191 -5.79 1.55 -28.92
CA ALA A 191 -5.83 1.49 -27.46
C ALA A 191 -4.67 0.68 -26.88
N VAL A 192 -4.33 0.96 -25.62
CA VAL A 192 -3.46 0.16 -24.77
C VAL A 192 -4.21 -0.19 -23.48
N ASP A 193 -4.44 -1.48 -23.25
CA ASP A 193 -5.12 -2.04 -22.07
C ASP A 193 -4.08 -2.70 -21.16
N PHE A 194 -3.84 -2.07 -20.01
CA PHE A 194 -2.98 -2.57 -18.95
C PHE A 194 -3.81 -3.42 -18.00
N ASP A 195 -3.42 -4.67 -17.75
CA ASP A 195 -4.02 -5.58 -16.77
C ASP A 195 -2.94 -6.09 -15.82
N ILE A 196 -2.96 -5.64 -14.56
CA ILE A 196 -2.05 -6.07 -13.50
C ILE A 196 -2.74 -7.12 -12.65
N ARG A 197 -2.07 -8.25 -12.47
CA ARG A 197 -2.57 -9.41 -11.72
C ARG A 197 -1.65 -9.75 -10.56
N ASN A 198 -2.25 -10.18 -9.45
CA ASN A 198 -1.50 -10.72 -8.31
C ASN A 198 -1.06 -12.17 -8.57
N THR A 199 -0.33 -12.78 -7.63
CA THR A 199 0.11 -14.18 -7.71
C THR A 199 -1.00 -15.22 -7.76
N ASN A 200 -2.24 -14.87 -7.37
CA ASN A 200 -3.41 -15.74 -7.51
C ASN A 200 -4.02 -15.65 -8.93
N GLY A 201 -3.54 -14.74 -9.78
CA GLY A 201 -4.06 -14.47 -11.10
C GLY A 201 -5.24 -13.50 -11.14
N ASP A 202 -5.62 -12.88 -10.02
CA ASP A 202 -6.71 -11.91 -9.97
C ASP A 202 -6.23 -10.55 -10.48
N THR A 203 -7.02 -9.91 -11.34
CA THR A 203 -6.79 -8.52 -11.76
C THR A 203 -6.96 -7.59 -10.56
N VAL A 204 -5.89 -6.88 -10.21
CA VAL A 204 -5.88 -5.89 -9.11
C VAL A 204 -5.97 -4.46 -9.63
N LEU A 205 -5.52 -4.21 -10.87
CA LEU A 205 -5.63 -2.92 -11.56
C LEU A 205 -5.79 -3.17 -13.07
N ARG A 206 -6.74 -2.47 -13.70
CA ARG A 206 -6.90 -2.43 -15.16
C ARG A 206 -7.12 -1.02 -15.68
N THR A 207 -6.34 -0.58 -16.66
CA THR A 207 -6.44 0.76 -17.24
C THR A 207 -6.45 0.67 -18.75
N ILE A 208 -7.37 1.36 -19.43
CA ILE A 208 -7.43 1.42 -20.89
C ILE A 208 -7.17 2.85 -21.32
N GLU A 209 -6.12 3.05 -22.12
CA GLU A 209 -5.73 4.36 -22.66
C GLU A 209 -5.91 4.36 -24.18
N GLU A 210 -6.68 5.31 -24.70
CA GLU A 210 -6.99 5.46 -26.13
C GLU A 210 -6.16 6.56 -26.81
N THR A 211 -5.30 7.25 -26.07
CA THR A 211 -4.51 8.37 -26.60
C THR A 211 -3.13 8.39 -25.97
N ALA A 212 -2.09 8.47 -26.79
CA ALA A 212 -0.73 8.62 -26.31
C ALA A 212 -0.51 9.96 -25.58
N PRO A 213 0.34 10.02 -24.55
CA PRO A 213 1.15 8.93 -23.99
C PRO A 213 0.29 7.89 -23.21
N TYR A 214 0.65 6.61 -23.28
CA TYR A 214 -0.09 5.54 -22.62
C TYR A 214 0.46 5.27 -21.20
N CYS A 215 -0.27 5.72 -20.19
CA CYS A 215 0.14 5.67 -18.78
C CYS A 215 -0.60 4.56 -18.02
N LEU A 216 0.11 3.78 -17.18
CA LEU A 216 -0.51 2.71 -16.38
C LEU A 216 -1.62 3.23 -15.44
N TRP A 217 -1.41 4.40 -14.84
CA TRP A 217 -2.38 5.07 -13.94
C TRP A 217 -3.36 5.99 -14.69
N GLY A 218 -3.30 5.96 -16.01
CA GLY A 218 -4.08 6.76 -16.93
C GLY A 218 -3.65 8.22 -17.05
N GLY A 219 -4.23 8.89 -18.04
CA GLY A 219 -4.03 10.31 -18.31
C GLY A 219 -3.05 10.58 -19.45
N ASN A 220 -3.12 11.80 -20.00
CA ASN A 220 -2.36 12.23 -21.18
C ASN A 220 -1.13 13.08 -20.83
N ASP A 221 -0.64 13.01 -19.59
CA ASP A 221 0.56 13.73 -19.17
C ASP A 221 1.81 12.96 -19.62
N LEU A 222 2.75 13.66 -20.26
CA LEU A 222 4.01 13.09 -20.74
C LEU A 222 4.84 12.42 -19.63
N ASN A 223 4.62 12.84 -18.38
CA ASN A 223 5.31 12.35 -17.20
C ASN A 223 4.62 11.15 -16.54
N CYS A 224 3.44 10.73 -17.00
CA CYS A 224 2.60 9.67 -16.42
C CYS A 224 2.69 9.63 -14.88
N PRO A 225 2.18 10.66 -14.17
CA PRO A 225 2.32 10.73 -12.73
C PRO A 225 1.73 9.48 -12.08
N ALA A 226 2.54 8.78 -11.29
CA ALA A 226 2.11 7.62 -10.52
C ALA A 226 1.99 8.01 -9.04
N PRO A 227 0.84 7.76 -8.40
CA PRO A 227 0.70 7.94 -6.96
C PRO A 227 1.66 7.00 -6.23
N SER A 228 2.11 7.43 -5.05
CA SER A 228 2.82 6.52 -4.15
C SER A 228 1.86 5.47 -3.58
N PHE A 229 2.37 4.29 -3.27
CA PHE A 229 1.58 3.25 -2.60
C PHE A 229 1.02 3.76 -1.26
N ALA A 230 1.77 4.64 -0.56
CA ALA A 230 1.31 5.29 0.66
C ALA A 230 0.12 6.25 0.43
N GLU A 231 0.12 7.05 -0.63
CA GLU A 231 -1.03 7.90 -1.02
C GLU A 231 -2.27 7.08 -1.35
N LEU A 232 -2.08 5.85 -1.86
CA LEU A 232 -3.16 4.88 -2.11
C LEU A 232 -3.59 4.10 -0.84
N GLY A 233 -3.02 4.41 0.32
CA GLY A 233 -3.26 3.65 1.56
C GLY A 233 -2.85 2.19 1.44
N TYR A 234 -1.87 1.87 0.59
CA TYR A 234 -1.44 0.51 0.25
C TYR A 234 -2.59 -0.37 -0.25
N THR A 235 -3.55 0.22 -0.97
CA THR A 235 -4.65 -0.51 -1.60
C THR A 235 -4.76 -0.20 -3.08
N TRP A 236 -5.12 -1.19 -3.88
CA TRP A 236 -5.40 -0.99 -5.29
C TRP A 236 -6.72 -0.23 -5.46
N PRO A 237 -6.76 0.88 -6.22
CA PRO A 237 -7.91 1.78 -6.22
C PRO A 237 -9.18 1.17 -6.83
N GLN A 238 -9.06 0.16 -7.71
CA GLN A 238 -10.20 -0.47 -8.35
C GLN A 238 -10.83 -1.59 -7.54
N THR A 239 -10.00 -2.39 -6.86
CA THR A 239 -10.46 -3.59 -6.14
C THR A 239 -10.55 -3.36 -4.63
N GLY A 240 -9.86 -2.36 -4.10
CA GLY A 240 -9.64 -2.19 -2.66
C GLY A 240 -8.72 -3.25 -2.05
N ALA A 241 -8.19 -4.17 -2.87
CA ALA A 241 -7.29 -5.21 -2.40
C ALA A 241 -5.97 -4.59 -1.89
N PRO A 242 -5.36 -5.14 -0.83
CA PRO A 242 -4.07 -4.65 -0.36
C PRO A 242 -2.98 -4.83 -1.43
N ILE A 243 -2.10 -3.85 -1.54
CA ILE A 243 -0.86 -3.93 -2.30
C ILE A 243 0.15 -4.67 -1.42
N ASN A 244 0.24 -5.99 -1.60
CA ASN A 244 1.16 -6.83 -0.84
C ASN A 244 2.57 -6.79 -1.43
N ASN A 245 3.55 -7.06 -0.57
CA ASN A 245 4.90 -7.42 -1.01
C ASN A 245 4.86 -8.80 -1.68
N ASP A 246 4.83 -8.80 -3.01
CA ASP A 246 4.73 -10.03 -3.81
C ASP A 246 5.12 -9.75 -5.28
N PHE A 247 5.13 -10.81 -6.08
CA PHE A 247 5.18 -10.73 -7.53
C PHE A 247 3.83 -10.37 -8.15
N TYR A 248 3.88 -9.62 -9.24
CA TYR A 248 2.74 -9.25 -10.04
C TYR A 248 3.07 -9.46 -11.51
N ASP A 249 2.05 -9.84 -12.27
CA ASP A 249 2.13 -9.99 -13.72
C ASP A 249 1.34 -8.87 -14.39
N ALA A 250 1.97 -8.20 -15.35
CA ALA A 250 1.33 -7.25 -16.25
C ALA A 250 1.09 -7.91 -17.61
N ALA A 251 -0.16 -7.87 -18.08
CA ALA A 251 -0.51 -8.09 -19.47
C ALA A 251 -0.87 -6.74 -20.10
N ILE A 252 -0.14 -6.32 -21.12
CA ILE A 252 -0.34 -5.05 -21.83
C ILE A 252 -0.83 -5.38 -23.23
N VAL A 253 -2.13 -5.24 -23.48
CA VAL A 253 -2.75 -5.50 -24.78
C VAL A 253 -2.75 -4.22 -25.60
N ILE A 254 -2.03 -4.23 -26.71
CA ILE A 254 -1.93 -3.11 -27.64
C ILE A 254 -2.79 -3.43 -28.85
N THR A 255 -3.77 -2.58 -29.14
CA THR A 255 -4.67 -2.70 -30.28
C THR A 255 -4.37 -1.63 -31.30
N GLY A 256 -4.03 -2.02 -32.53
CA GLY A 256 -3.86 -1.13 -33.67
C GLY A 256 -5.20 -0.69 -34.26
N THR A 257 -5.21 0.42 -34.98
CA THR A 257 -6.38 0.94 -35.72
C THR A 257 -6.85 0.05 -36.87
N ASN A 258 -6.05 -0.97 -37.22
CA ASN A 258 -6.35 -2.02 -38.18
C ASN A 258 -6.93 -3.30 -37.53
N ASP A 259 -7.40 -3.20 -36.28
CA ASP A 259 -7.90 -4.31 -35.46
C ASP A 259 -6.87 -5.43 -35.19
N THR A 260 -5.57 -5.17 -35.40
CA THR A 260 -4.52 -6.09 -34.97
C THR A 260 -4.21 -5.88 -33.49
N SER A 261 -3.95 -6.97 -32.76
CA SER A 261 -3.60 -6.88 -31.34
C SER A 261 -2.37 -7.71 -31.02
N ILE A 262 -1.52 -7.20 -30.13
CA ILE A 262 -0.45 -7.97 -29.49
C ILE A 262 -0.51 -7.79 -27.98
N THR A 263 0.01 -8.77 -27.25
CA THR A 263 0.14 -8.68 -25.79
C THR A 263 1.60 -8.67 -25.41
N TRP A 264 2.01 -7.70 -24.61
CA TRP A 264 3.30 -7.72 -23.91
C TRP A 264 3.09 -8.24 -22.48
N PHE A 265 4.04 -9.03 -22.01
CA PHE A 265 4.02 -9.64 -20.68
C PHE A 265 5.23 -9.17 -19.89
N TRP A 266 5.00 -8.86 -18.63
CA TRP A 266 6.07 -8.41 -17.74
C TRP A 266 5.75 -8.75 -16.30
N THR A 267 6.68 -9.42 -15.64
CA THR A 267 6.62 -9.71 -14.21
C THR A 267 7.48 -8.71 -13.46
N PHE A 268 6.96 -8.19 -12.35
CA PHE A 268 7.67 -7.31 -11.44
C PHE A 268 7.36 -7.67 -9.98
N GLU A 269 8.17 -7.17 -9.08
CA GLU A 269 7.97 -7.31 -7.63
C GLU A 269 7.57 -5.96 -7.06
N ILE A 270 6.62 -5.95 -6.12
CA ILE A 270 6.45 -4.84 -5.20
C ILE A 270 7.13 -5.26 -3.90
N ASP A 271 8.09 -4.47 -3.44
CA ASP A 271 8.72 -4.60 -2.12
C ASP A 271 8.83 -3.22 -1.51
N HIS A 272 7.79 -2.80 -0.80
CA HIS A 272 7.80 -1.54 -0.05
C HIS A 272 8.67 -1.61 1.22
N GLY A 273 9.67 -2.51 1.26
CA GLY A 273 10.79 -2.53 2.19
C GLY A 273 10.40 -2.93 3.61
N GLY A 274 9.27 -3.61 3.77
CA GLY A 274 8.70 -3.89 5.09
C GLY A 274 8.33 -2.63 5.87
N GLN A 275 8.22 -1.46 5.23
CA GLN A 275 7.39 -0.38 5.77
C GLN A 275 5.95 -0.85 5.65
N ALA A 276 5.56 -1.80 6.51
CA ALA A 276 4.19 -1.91 6.93
C ALA A 276 3.77 -0.49 7.34
N ALA A 277 2.57 -0.08 6.93
CA ALA A 277 2.01 1.19 7.37
C ALA A 277 2.34 1.39 8.86
N ALA A 278 2.89 2.56 9.21
CA ALA A 278 3.32 2.81 10.58
C ALA A 278 2.18 2.39 11.51
N PRO A 279 2.45 1.55 12.54
CA PRO A 279 1.38 1.01 13.35
C PRO A 279 0.47 2.12 13.85
N VAL A 280 -0.84 2.00 13.61
CA VAL A 280 -1.79 2.97 14.12
C VAL A 280 -1.90 2.75 15.63
N GLU A 281 -1.58 3.79 16.38
CA GLU A 281 -1.69 3.75 17.84
C GLU A 281 -3.17 3.72 18.24
N VAL A 282 -3.58 2.65 18.91
CA VAL A 282 -4.94 2.48 19.42
C VAL A 282 -4.90 2.38 20.93
N VAL A 283 -5.65 3.24 21.61
CA VAL A 283 -5.63 3.33 23.08
C VAL A 283 -6.93 2.81 23.67
N LEU A 284 -6.85 1.70 24.40
CA LEU A 284 -7.97 1.11 25.12
C LEU A 284 -8.04 1.62 26.56
N ARG A 285 -8.95 2.56 26.82
CA ARG A 285 -9.18 3.12 28.16
C ARG A 285 -10.67 3.38 28.37
N PRO A 286 -11.23 3.06 29.56
CA PRO A 286 -12.67 3.23 29.78
C PRO A 286 -13.16 4.67 29.65
N ALA A 287 -12.28 5.64 29.95
CA ALA A 287 -12.58 7.07 29.79
C ALA A 287 -12.70 7.53 28.32
N CYS A 288 -12.17 6.74 27.38
CA CYS A 288 -12.23 6.98 25.94
C CYS A 288 -13.50 6.41 25.29
N GLY A 289 -14.31 5.68 26.06
CA GLY A 289 -15.35 4.80 25.55
C GLY A 289 -14.84 3.37 25.35
N ASN A 290 -15.77 2.48 25.01
CA ASN A 290 -15.49 1.06 24.82
C ASN A 290 -15.38 0.69 23.34
N GLN A 291 -15.33 1.66 22.44
CA GLN A 291 -15.23 1.46 20.99
C GLN A 291 -14.17 2.41 20.43
N VAL A 292 -13.29 1.88 19.58
CA VAL A 292 -12.24 2.64 18.88
C VAL A 292 -12.23 2.23 17.42
N ASN A 293 -11.91 3.16 16.51
CA ASN A 293 -11.82 2.88 15.08
C ASN A 293 -10.35 2.68 14.69
N ALA A 294 -10.08 1.74 13.80
CA ALA A 294 -8.76 1.51 13.21
C ALA A 294 -8.91 1.28 11.69
N PRO A 295 -7.95 1.69 10.86
CA PRO A 295 -7.99 1.40 9.43
C PRO A 295 -7.71 -0.09 9.18
N ALA A 296 -8.43 -0.68 8.23
CA ALA A 296 -8.13 -2.00 7.72
C ALA A 296 -6.71 -2.10 7.17
N ASN A 297 -6.17 -3.33 7.17
CA ASN A 297 -4.87 -3.65 6.57
C ASN A 297 -3.67 -2.88 7.15
N THR A 298 -3.83 -2.21 8.29
CA THR A 298 -2.77 -1.46 8.97
C THR A 298 -2.41 -2.15 10.28
N PRO A 299 -1.12 -2.39 10.57
CA PRO A 299 -0.71 -2.87 11.90
C PRO A 299 -1.20 -1.93 12.99
N ILE A 300 -1.52 -2.48 14.17
CA ILE A 300 -2.02 -1.68 15.29
C ILE A 300 -0.98 -1.72 16.42
N ASP A 301 -0.58 -0.56 16.93
CA ASP A 301 0.15 -0.47 18.20
C ASP A 301 -0.86 -0.26 19.32
N LEU A 302 -1.29 -1.36 19.95
CA LEU A 302 -2.35 -1.35 20.93
C LEU A 302 -1.79 -1.00 22.32
N ILE A 303 -2.26 0.09 22.90
CA ILE A 303 -1.96 0.50 24.28
C ILE A 303 -3.17 0.19 25.15
N TYR A 304 -2.97 -0.62 26.18
CA TYR A 304 -4.04 -1.08 27.06
C TYR A 304 -3.54 -1.22 28.51
N GLY A 305 -4.39 -1.69 29.42
CA GLY A 305 -3.96 -1.88 30.81
C GLY A 305 -3.82 -0.57 31.59
N ILE A 306 -4.35 0.54 31.05
CA ILE A 306 -4.07 1.91 31.52
C ILE A 306 -4.67 2.14 32.91
N TRP A 307 -3.79 2.21 33.91
CA TRP A 307 -4.16 2.42 35.31
C TRP A 307 -3.50 3.66 35.92
N ALA A 308 -4.32 4.63 36.34
CA ALA A 308 -3.88 5.90 36.92
C ALA A 308 -3.38 5.71 38.35
N ASN A 309 -2.23 6.28 38.65
CA ASN A 309 -1.65 6.34 39.98
C ASN A 309 -1.34 7.80 40.31
N ARG A 310 -1.67 8.22 41.53
CA ARG A 310 -1.24 9.52 42.04
C ARG A 310 0.24 9.47 42.44
N GLY A 311 1.07 10.03 41.57
CA GLY A 311 2.53 10.14 41.72
C GLY A 311 3.33 9.01 41.06
N GLN A 312 4.47 9.37 40.47
CA GLN A 312 5.31 8.46 39.69
C GLN A 312 5.83 7.28 40.51
N SER A 313 6.31 7.55 41.73
CA SER A 313 6.88 6.52 42.60
C SER A 313 5.87 5.41 42.91
N ARG A 314 4.58 5.75 42.96
CA ARG A 314 3.49 4.80 43.18
C ARG A 314 3.23 3.96 41.93
N ALA A 315 3.15 4.57 40.74
CA ALA A 315 3.05 3.83 39.49
C ALA A 315 4.20 2.81 39.33
N VAL A 316 5.43 3.23 39.63
CA VAL A 316 6.62 2.37 39.60
C VAL A 316 6.52 1.24 40.62
N ALA A 317 6.07 1.52 41.85
CA ALA A 317 5.92 0.50 42.89
C ALA A 317 4.85 -0.54 42.57
N ASN A 318 3.81 -0.12 41.84
CA ASN A 318 2.65 -0.95 41.55
C ASN A 318 2.79 -1.78 40.27
N ALA A 319 3.59 -1.34 39.29
CA ALA A 319 3.75 -2.02 38.01
C ALA A 319 4.11 -3.52 38.15
N PRO A 320 5.07 -3.94 39.01
CA PRO A 320 5.42 -5.36 39.15
C PRO A 320 4.31 -6.24 39.72
N TYR A 321 3.26 -5.65 40.30
CA TYR A 321 2.14 -6.36 40.89
C TYR A 321 0.90 -6.38 40.01
N THR A 322 0.98 -5.79 38.81
CA THR A 322 -0.13 -5.68 37.87
C THR A 322 0.20 -6.46 36.61
N GLU A 323 -0.54 -7.54 36.35
CA GLU A 323 -0.43 -8.32 35.12
C GLU A 323 -1.64 -8.05 34.23
N THR A 324 -1.43 -8.06 32.91
CA THR A 324 -2.51 -7.87 31.94
C THR A 324 -2.49 -8.93 30.85
N ASP A 325 -3.60 -9.63 30.66
CA ASP A 325 -3.82 -10.50 29.52
C ASP A 325 -4.71 -9.83 28.48
N LEU A 326 -4.34 -9.97 27.21
CA LEU A 326 -5.10 -9.46 26.08
C LEU A 326 -5.76 -10.61 25.32
N VAL A 327 -7.07 -10.52 25.14
CA VAL A 327 -7.84 -11.47 24.32
C VAL A 327 -8.52 -10.70 23.19
N ILE A 328 -8.29 -11.10 21.95
CA ILE A 328 -8.97 -10.54 20.77
C ILE A 328 -9.76 -11.67 20.12
N ASP A 329 -11.07 -11.48 19.97
CA ASP A 329 -12.00 -12.46 19.39
C ASP A 329 -11.90 -13.87 20.01
N GLY A 330 -11.69 -13.90 21.33
CA GLY A 330 -11.56 -15.13 22.10
C GLY A 330 -10.17 -15.78 22.03
N GLN A 331 -9.23 -15.24 21.26
CA GLN A 331 -7.84 -15.71 21.19
C GLN A 331 -6.93 -14.88 22.09
N ASN A 332 -6.07 -15.54 22.87
CA ASN A 332 -5.04 -14.85 23.64
C ASN A 332 -3.99 -14.28 22.69
N VAL A 333 -3.64 -13.02 22.87
CA VAL A 333 -2.58 -12.36 22.12
C VAL A 333 -1.35 -12.30 23.01
N ALA A 334 -0.26 -12.94 22.58
CA ALA A 334 1.02 -12.83 23.27
C ALA A 334 1.62 -11.44 22.98
N GLY A 335 1.47 -10.53 23.94
CA GLY A 335 2.07 -9.21 23.87
C GLY A 335 3.46 -9.18 24.50
N ASP A 336 4.38 -8.41 23.90
CA ASP A 336 5.54 -7.90 24.62
C ASP A 336 5.03 -6.91 25.67
N VAL A 337 4.72 -7.40 26.86
CA VAL A 337 4.24 -6.55 27.96
C VAL A 337 5.40 -5.68 28.42
N VAL A 338 5.53 -4.51 27.80
CA VAL A 338 6.45 -3.48 28.26
C VAL A 338 5.69 -2.59 29.23
N GLN A 339 5.89 -2.83 30.52
CA GLN A 339 5.38 -1.97 31.58
C GLN A 339 6.21 -0.69 31.63
N TYR A 340 5.64 0.41 31.16
CA TYR A 340 6.29 1.71 31.26
C TYR A 340 5.64 2.58 32.35
N PRO A 341 6.40 3.05 33.34
CA PRO A 341 6.01 4.23 34.10
C PRO A 341 6.46 5.48 33.32
N VAL A 342 5.61 6.07 32.49
CA VAL A 342 5.93 7.33 31.78
C VAL A 342 5.19 8.51 32.39
N ALA A 343 5.90 9.64 32.50
CA ALA A 343 5.34 10.96 32.78
C ALA A 343 4.52 11.55 31.61
N ASP A 344 4.64 10.98 30.41
CA ASP A 344 4.25 11.61 29.14
C ASP A 344 3.52 10.62 28.20
N LEU A 345 2.57 9.82 28.70
CA LEU A 345 1.45 9.50 27.80
C LEU A 345 0.77 10.85 27.52
N PRO A 346 0.54 11.25 26.25
CA PRO A 346 -0.07 12.53 25.94
C PRO A 346 -1.31 12.72 26.82
N GLN A 347 -1.25 13.67 27.75
CA GLN A 347 -2.24 13.82 28.83
C GLN A 347 -3.67 14.01 28.28
N ALA A 348 -3.77 14.40 27.01
CA ALA A 348 -4.99 14.75 26.31
C ALA A 348 -5.78 13.59 25.68
N ILE A 349 -5.33 12.33 25.67
CA ILE A 349 -5.93 11.32 24.77
C ILE A 349 -7.46 11.18 24.95
N CYS A 350 -8.01 11.39 26.17
CA CYS A 350 -9.46 11.32 26.43
C CYS A 350 -10.01 12.34 27.45
N GLY A 351 -9.46 13.56 27.48
CA GLY A 351 -10.17 14.73 28.03
C GLY A 351 -10.38 14.82 29.55
N ARG A 352 -9.61 14.10 30.37
CA ARG A 352 -9.52 14.39 31.82
C ARG A 352 -8.08 14.41 32.29
N ASP A 353 -7.62 15.62 32.56
CA ASP A 353 -6.37 15.89 33.25
C ASP A 353 -6.57 15.66 34.73
N TYR A 354 -5.91 14.64 35.26
CA TYR A 354 -5.74 14.51 36.69
C TYR A 354 -4.30 14.95 36.99
N GLU A 355 -4.13 16.07 37.69
CA GLU A 355 -2.83 16.51 38.19
C GLU A 355 -2.15 15.33 38.93
N ASP A 356 -0.84 15.16 38.71
CA ASP A 356 -0.01 14.07 39.26
C ASP A 356 -0.41 12.63 38.88
N SER A 357 -1.10 12.42 37.76
CA SER A 357 -1.41 11.05 37.29
C SER A 357 -0.31 10.44 36.43
N TYR A 358 0.14 9.26 36.85
CA TYR A 358 1.06 8.41 36.13
C TYR A 358 0.38 7.10 35.78
N TRP A 359 0.74 6.53 34.64
CA TRP A 359 0.05 5.37 34.10
C TRP A 359 0.95 4.15 34.12
N VAL A 360 0.40 3.03 34.58
CA VAL A 360 0.91 1.71 34.24
C VAL A 360 0.10 1.25 33.03
N TYR A 361 0.76 0.85 31.96
CA TYR A 361 0.12 0.34 30.76
C TYR A 361 0.97 -0.76 30.13
N SER A 362 0.33 -1.52 29.26
CA SER A 362 0.92 -2.54 28.40
C SER A 362 0.78 -2.10 26.95
N ARG A 363 1.73 -2.48 26.11
CA ARG A 363 1.73 -2.22 24.68
C ARG A 363 1.83 -3.54 23.93
N THR A 364 1.15 -3.67 22.79
CA THR A 364 1.24 -4.87 21.94
C THR A 364 1.08 -4.46 20.48
N GLN A 365 2.02 -4.88 19.65
CA GLN A 365 1.89 -4.75 18.20
C GLN A 365 1.02 -5.89 17.67
N LEU A 366 -0.06 -5.53 17.02
CA LEU A 366 -0.93 -6.46 16.32
C LEU A 366 -0.60 -6.41 14.82
N PRO A 367 -0.66 -7.55 14.12
CA PRO A 367 -0.73 -7.53 12.67
C PRO A 367 -2.01 -6.79 12.23
N PRO A 368 -2.12 -6.41 10.95
CA PRO A 368 -3.36 -5.90 10.42
C PRO A 368 -4.57 -6.77 10.75
N LEU A 369 -5.63 -6.13 11.26
CA LEU A 369 -6.91 -6.78 11.49
C LEU A 369 -7.76 -6.75 10.21
N THR A 370 -8.60 -7.77 10.04
CA THR A 370 -9.58 -7.83 8.95
C THR A 370 -10.66 -6.76 9.13
N PRO A 371 -11.31 -6.26 8.06
CA PRO A 371 -12.47 -5.38 8.21
C PRO A 371 -13.57 -6.00 9.07
N GLY A 372 -14.16 -5.22 9.99
CA GLY A 372 -15.22 -5.67 10.89
C GLY A 372 -15.08 -5.21 12.33
N VAL A 373 -15.88 -5.81 13.22
CA VAL A 373 -15.85 -5.52 14.66
C VAL A 373 -15.08 -6.61 15.38
N HIS A 374 -13.97 -6.23 16.00
CA HIS A 374 -13.14 -7.10 16.82
C HIS A 374 -13.42 -6.85 18.30
N TYR A 375 -13.72 -7.91 19.06
CA TYR A 375 -14.01 -7.83 20.48
C TYR A 375 -12.73 -8.04 21.29
N VAL A 376 -12.37 -7.04 22.08
CA VAL A 376 -11.15 -7.06 22.89
C VAL A 376 -11.51 -7.19 24.36
N GLN A 377 -10.87 -8.11 25.07
CA GLN A 377 -10.92 -8.22 26.51
C GLN A 377 -9.54 -7.97 27.11
N VAL A 378 -9.47 -7.06 28.08
CA VAL A 378 -8.26 -6.82 28.87
C VAL A 378 -8.52 -7.36 30.27
N ARG A 379 -7.79 -8.39 30.67
CA ARG A 379 -7.90 -9.00 32.00
C ARG A 379 -6.78 -8.48 32.87
N TYR A 380 -7.13 -8.00 34.06
CA TYR A 380 -6.21 -7.47 35.04
C TYR A 380 -6.09 -8.48 36.17
N THR A 381 -4.85 -8.85 36.50
CA THR A 381 -4.53 -9.70 37.64
C THR A 381 -3.58 -8.96 38.56
N PHE A 382 -3.84 -9.03 39.87
CA PHE A 382 -3.02 -8.38 40.88
C PHE A 382 -2.37 -9.43 41.78
N THR A 383 -1.04 -9.49 41.79
CA THR A 383 -0.30 -10.44 42.64
C THR A 383 -0.20 -9.94 44.09
N GLN A 384 -0.42 -8.64 44.31
CA GLN A 384 -0.52 -7.99 45.63
C GLN A 384 -1.62 -6.92 45.61
N ALA A 385 -1.95 -6.38 46.79
CA ALA A 385 -2.85 -5.23 46.87
C ALA A 385 -2.18 -3.99 46.25
N VAL A 386 -2.90 -3.32 45.35
CA VAL A 386 -2.37 -2.18 44.60
C VAL A 386 -3.23 -0.94 44.87
N ASP A 387 -2.61 0.16 45.31
CA ASP A 387 -3.28 1.41 45.71
C ASP A 387 -3.02 2.52 44.68
N ASP A 388 -4.10 3.12 44.16
CA ASP A 388 -4.06 4.17 43.14
C ASP A 388 -3.69 5.55 43.71
N GLY A 389 -3.68 5.72 45.03
CA GLY A 389 -3.43 7.01 45.68
C GLY A 389 -4.60 8.01 45.60
N TYR A 390 -5.73 7.59 45.03
CA TYR A 390 -7.03 8.29 45.04
C TYR A 390 -8.00 7.71 46.09
N GLY A 391 -7.54 6.72 46.87
CA GLY A 391 -8.32 6.09 47.93
C GLY A 391 -8.92 4.75 47.53
N SER A 392 -8.58 4.21 46.36
CA SER A 392 -8.99 2.87 45.94
C SER A 392 -7.85 1.88 46.11
N THR A 393 -8.17 0.68 46.60
CA THR A 393 -7.22 -0.43 46.66
C THR A 393 -7.80 -1.63 45.93
N TYR A 394 -7.02 -2.19 45.02
CA TYR A 394 -7.40 -3.30 44.17
C TYR A 394 -6.71 -4.58 44.63
N THR A 395 -7.50 -5.63 44.85
CA THR A 395 -7.01 -6.93 45.32
C THR A 395 -7.59 -8.11 44.55
N GLN A 396 -8.60 -7.86 43.71
CA GLN A 396 -9.31 -8.88 42.96
C GLN A 396 -9.09 -8.64 41.46
N PRO A 397 -8.94 -9.72 40.67
CA PRO A 397 -8.86 -9.59 39.23
C PRO A 397 -10.17 -9.03 38.66
N PHE A 398 -10.07 -8.31 37.55
CA PHE A 398 -11.24 -7.84 36.80
C PHE A 398 -10.98 -7.84 35.30
N THR A 399 -12.04 -7.69 34.50
CA THR A 399 -11.96 -7.68 33.04
C THR A 399 -12.65 -6.44 32.48
N GLN A 400 -12.01 -5.79 31.51
CA GLN A 400 -12.60 -4.72 30.71
C GLN A 400 -12.83 -5.21 29.28
N GLN A 401 -13.87 -4.69 28.63
CA GLN A 401 -14.26 -5.07 27.28
C GLN A 401 -14.29 -3.84 26.38
N TYR A 402 -13.74 -4.01 25.18
CA TYR A 402 -13.66 -3.00 24.13
C TYR A 402 -14.05 -3.59 22.77
N GLN A 403 -14.29 -2.70 21.81
CA GLN A 403 -14.51 -3.02 20.40
C GLN A 403 -13.51 -2.21 19.57
N ILE A 404 -12.76 -2.88 18.70
CA ILE A 404 -12.01 -2.22 17.63
C ILE A 404 -12.85 -2.39 16.36
N VAL A 405 -13.34 -1.28 15.81
CA VAL A 405 -14.04 -1.26 14.53
C VAL A 405 -13.03 -0.97 13.45
N VAL A 406 -12.80 -1.96 12.61
CA VAL A 406 -11.83 -1.91 11.51
C VAL A 406 -12.59 -1.58 10.23
N GLU A 407 -12.34 -0.39 9.69
CA GLU A 407 -13.01 0.17 8.50
C GLU A 407 -12.11 0.12 7.27
#